data_AF-A0A2V2B9F0-F1
#
_entry.id   AF-A0A2V2B9F0-F1
#
_cell.length_a   1.000
_cell.length_b   1.000
_cell.length_c   1.000
_cell.angle_alpha   90.00
_cell.angle_beta   90.00
_cell.angle_gamma   90.00
#
_symmetry.space_group_name_H-M   'P 1'
#
loop_
_entity.id
_entity.type
_entity.pdbx_description
1 polymer ?
#
loop_
_entity_poly.entity_id
_entity_poly.type
_entity_poly.pdbx_seq_one_letter_code
_entity_poly.pdbx_strand_id
1 'polypeptide(L)'
;MKYSPIKALIASLMLAATFQSSATITGTVKAWPYMQSAGWKSADGYDFEKMHNALYQAEIIDNYPWTKQFLLRVRGGGSFYLADKASKTVRHLKIKPESGYSSDLTSVYQGEDNGKGCFLAVIDGKALALNKAEGDITASFPPRPNAAQELAQVREQFKPEVVAVFPDNCVNKQQEAAMNAKRSSDERTLQQWVAKESLKELCRRTGNC
;
A
#
# COMPACT_ATOMS: atom_id res chain seq x y z
N MET A 1 15.42 0.04 25.01
CA MET A 1 14.55 1.24 24.95
C MET A 1 13.16 0.82 24.51
N LYS A 2 12.18 0.91 25.41
CA LYS A 2 10.78 0.57 25.14
C LYS A 2 10.13 1.83 24.56
N TYR A 3 9.78 1.81 23.27
CA TYR A 3 8.94 2.87 22.70
C TYR A 3 7.51 2.64 23.18
N SER A 4 7.08 3.41 24.18
CA SER A 4 5.66 3.55 24.52
C SER A 4 4.91 4.04 23.28
N PRO A 5 3.72 3.50 22.97
CA PRO A 5 2.87 4.08 21.94
C PRO A 5 2.47 5.47 22.43
N ILE A 6 3.05 6.50 21.82
CA ILE A 6 2.61 7.87 22.01
C ILE A 6 1.16 7.92 21.51
N LYS A 7 0.20 7.71 22.42
CA LYS A 7 -1.18 8.18 22.29
C LYS A 7 -1.15 9.71 22.42
N ALA A 8 -0.48 10.40 21.50
CA ALA A 8 -0.64 11.84 21.35
C ALA A 8 -1.63 12.05 20.21
N LEU A 9 -2.81 12.52 20.59
CA LEU A 9 -3.63 13.45 19.81
C LEU A 9 -3.50 13.32 18.28
N ILE A 10 -4.08 12.28 17.70
CA ILE A 10 -4.61 12.34 16.34
C ILE A 10 -6.11 12.54 16.48
N ALA A 11 -6.49 13.63 17.17
CA ALA A 11 -7.84 14.13 17.12
C ALA A 11 -7.96 14.91 15.80
N SER A 12 -8.82 14.43 14.90
CA SER A 12 -9.24 15.14 13.70
C SER A 12 -8.17 15.30 12.60
N LEU A 13 -7.61 14.19 12.12
CA LEU A 13 -7.30 14.10 10.68
C LEU A 13 -8.66 14.01 9.95
N MET A 14 -9.33 15.13 9.73
CA MET A 14 -10.41 15.16 8.74
C MET A 14 -9.77 14.87 7.39
N LEU A 15 -9.97 13.64 6.89
CA LEU A 15 -9.68 13.24 5.51
C LEU A 15 -10.66 13.96 4.56
N ALA A 16 -10.53 15.28 4.44
CA ALA A 16 -10.94 16.02 3.24
C ALA A 16 -9.74 16.19 2.27
N ALA A 17 -8.61 15.56 2.59
CA ALA A 17 -7.52 15.43 1.62
C ALA A 17 -7.92 14.34 0.63
N THR A 18 -8.21 14.75 -0.60
CA THR A 18 -8.07 13.87 -1.76
C THR A 18 -6.63 13.38 -1.75
N PHE A 19 -6.36 12.21 -1.18
CA PHE A 19 -5.07 11.55 -1.28
C PHE A 19 -4.85 11.23 -2.76
N GLN A 20 -4.19 12.13 -3.48
CA GLN A 20 -3.97 12.02 -4.93
C GLN A 20 -2.95 10.91 -5.28
N SER A 21 -2.24 10.40 -4.28
CA SER A 21 -1.24 9.35 -4.39
C SER A 21 -1.80 8.06 -3.78
N SER A 22 -2.30 7.17 -4.62
CA SER A 22 -2.56 5.78 -4.22
C SER A 22 -1.24 5.03 -4.08
N ALA A 23 -1.17 4.03 -3.18
CA ALA A 23 -0.04 3.11 -3.04
C ALA A 23 0.56 2.74 -4.41
N THR A 24 1.85 3.03 -4.61
CA THR A 24 2.55 2.67 -5.85
C THR A 24 3.37 1.41 -5.63
N ILE A 25 3.07 0.37 -6.40
CA ILE A 25 3.92 -0.83 -6.44
C ILE A 25 5.20 -0.48 -7.22
N THR A 26 6.30 -0.42 -6.49
CA THR A 26 7.65 -0.07 -6.98
C THR A 26 8.49 -1.30 -7.31
N GLY A 27 8.02 -2.50 -6.96
CA GLY A 27 8.67 -3.76 -7.29
C GLY A 27 8.07 -4.92 -6.50
N THR A 28 8.79 -6.05 -6.50
CA THR A 28 8.42 -7.24 -5.74
C THR A 28 9.65 -7.81 -5.02
N VAL A 29 9.42 -8.35 -3.83
CA VAL A 29 10.42 -9.10 -3.08
C VAL A 29 10.61 -10.45 -3.76
N LYS A 30 11.83 -10.75 -4.19
CA LYS A 30 12.17 -12.05 -4.80
C LYS A 30 11.99 -13.19 -3.78
N ALA A 31 12.67 -13.07 -2.64
CA ALA A 31 12.49 -13.91 -1.47
C ALA A 31 13.24 -13.30 -0.27
N TRP A 32 12.86 -13.70 0.95
CA TRP A 32 13.53 -13.25 2.18
C TRP A 32 15.06 -13.46 2.22
N PRO A 33 15.63 -14.58 1.73
CA PRO A 33 17.09 -14.77 1.68
C PRO A 33 17.85 -13.66 0.95
N TYR A 34 17.28 -13.10 -0.12
CA TYR A 34 17.89 -12.00 -0.87
C TYR A 34 17.91 -10.69 -0.06
N MET A 35 16.90 -10.48 0.77
CA MET A 35 16.91 -9.34 1.70
C MET A 35 17.96 -9.58 2.80
N GLN A 36 18.05 -10.78 3.35
CA GLN A 36 19.06 -11.11 4.36
C GLN A 36 20.49 -10.96 3.84
N SER A 37 20.77 -11.40 2.61
CA SER A 37 22.10 -11.22 2.00
C SER A 37 22.43 -9.75 1.75
N ALA A 38 21.42 -8.90 1.54
CA ALA A 38 21.56 -7.43 1.51
C ALA A 38 21.64 -6.77 2.91
N GLY A 39 21.64 -7.57 3.98
CA GLY A 39 21.79 -7.15 5.37
C GLY A 39 20.48 -6.82 6.09
N TRP A 40 19.33 -7.20 5.54
CA TRP A 40 18.04 -7.01 6.21
C TRP A 40 17.79 -8.06 7.29
N LYS A 41 17.12 -7.66 8.37
CA LYS A 41 16.74 -8.54 9.49
C LYS A 41 15.31 -8.31 9.96
N SER A 42 14.71 -9.30 10.61
CA SER A 42 13.42 -9.11 11.27
C SER A 42 13.58 -8.23 12.51
N ALA A 43 12.72 -7.22 12.67
CA ALA A 43 12.66 -6.40 13.88
C ALA A 43 11.96 -7.12 15.05
N ASP A 44 11.04 -8.03 14.74
CA ASP A 44 10.12 -8.63 15.72
C ASP A 44 10.55 -10.03 16.17
N GLY A 45 11.78 -10.43 15.84
CA GLY A 45 12.29 -11.77 16.13
C GLY A 45 11.57 -12.88 15.37
N TYR A 46 10.95 -12.57 14.22
CA TYR A 46 10.41 -13.62 13.36
C TYR A 46 11.56 -14.46 12.81
N ASP A 47 11.37 -15.77 12.87
CA ASP A 47 12.32 -16.71 12.29
C ASP A 47 12.34 -16.63 10.75
N PHE A 48 13.29 -17.37 10.18
CA PHE A 48 13.50 -17.42 8.74
C PHE A 48 12.25 -17.87 7.98
N GLU A 49 11.62 -18.97 8.41
CA GLU A 49 10.48 -19.57 7.72
C GLU A 49 9.28 -18.63 7.71
N LYS A 50 9.00 -17.99 8.85
CA LYS A 50 7.91 -17.04 8.98
C LYS A 50 8.12 -15.81 8.09
N MET A 51 9.35 -15.28 8.03
CA MET A 51 9.67 -14.16 7.14
C MET A 51 9.67 -14.56 5.67
N HIS A 52 10.18 -15.76 5.35
CA HIS A 52 10.20 -16.30 3.99
C HIS A 52 8.78 -16.44 3.45
N ASN A 53 7.90 -17.10 4.19
CA ASN A 53 6.51 -17.32 3.78
C ASN A 53 5.72 -16.01 3.71
N ALA A 54 5.94 -15.09 4.65
CA ALA A 54 5.27 -13.80 4.64
C ALA A 54 5.69 -12.93 3.44
N LEU A 55 6.97 -12.91 3.08
CA LEU A 55 7.51 -11.97 2.09
C LEU A 55 7.77 -12.60 0.73
N TYR A 56 7.43 -13.88 0.54
CA TYR A 56 7.54 -14.53 -0.75
C TYR A 56 6.66 -13.80 -1.78
N GLN A 57 7.29 -13.23 -2.82
CA GLN A 57 6.62 -12.43 -3.84
C GLN A 57 5.81 -11.23 -3.30
N ALA A 58 6.16 -10.72 -2.12
CA ALA A 58 5.51 -9.55 -1.55
C ALA A 58 5.71 -8.32 -2.46
N GLU A 59 4.69 -7.47 -2.54
CA GLU A 59 4.74 -6.18 -3.22
C GLU A 59 5.61 -5.22 -2.42
N ILE A 60 6.49 -4.50 -3.11
CA ILE A 60 7.27 -3.39 -2.55
C ILE A 60 6.51 -2.11 -2.88
N ILE A 61 6.04 -1.42 -1.86
CA ILE A 61 5.15 -0.28 -1.97
C ILE A 61 5.90 0.99 -1.55
N ASP A 62 5.89 1.99 -2.42
CA ASP A 62 6.44 3.32 -2.19
C ASP A 62 7.94 3.34 -1.77
N ASN A 63 8.74 2.44 -2.35
CA ASN A 63 10.18 2.40 -2.14
C ASN A 63 10.93 3.30 -3.13
N TYR A 64 11.21 4.54 -2.73
CA TYR A 64 11.96 5.52 -3.53
C TYR A 64 13.32 5.85 -2.93
N PRO A 65 14.31 6.33 -3.69
CA PRO A 65 15.65 6.63 -3.16
C PRO A 65 15.66 7.54 -1.92
N TRP A 66 14.72 8.47 -1.84
CA TRP A 66 14.61 9.45 -0.74
C TRP A 66 13.80 8.95 0.47
N THR A 67 13.00 7.88 0.34
CA THR A 67 12.19 7.43 1.49
C THR A 67 13.07 6.82 2.57
N LYS A 68 12.77 7.12 3.83
CA LYS A 68 13.42 6.50 5.00
C LYS A 68 13.04 5.03 5.13
N GLN A 69 11.81 4.73 4.73
CA GLN A 69 11.19 3.43 4.86
C GLN A 69 10.27 3.15 3.67
N PHE A 70 9.78 1.93 3.57
CA PHE A 70 8.79 1.55 2.57
C PHE A 70 7.92 0.43 3.12
N LEU A 71 6.79 0.20 2.47
CA LEU A 71 5.87 -0.85 2.86
C LEU A 71 6.13 -2.11 2.02
N LEU A 72 5.94 -3.25 2.65
CA LEU A 72 5.86 -4.54 1.99
C LEU A 72 4.47 -5.10 2.26
N ARG A 73 3.84 -5.68 1.24
CA ARG A 73 2.54 -6.34 1.40
C ARG A 73 2.57 -7.72 0.77
N VAL A 74 2.07 -8.70 1.50
CA VAL A 74 1.92 -10.06 0.97
C VAL A 74 0.99 -10.02 -0.23
N ARG A 75 1.37 -10.71 -1.31
CA ARG A 75 0.54 -10.86 -2.51
C ARG A 75 -0.86 -11.35 -2.14
N GLY A 76 -1.89 -10.78 -2.77
CA GLY A 76 -3.29 -11.14 -2.49
C GLY A 76 -3.92 -10.39 -1.31
N GLY A 77 -3.34 -9.27 -0.90
CA GLY A 77 -3.97 -8.39 0.10
C GLY A 77 -3.69 -8.77 1.55
N GLY A 78 -2.62 -9.52 1.81
CA GLY A 78 -2.25 -9.91 3.17
C GLY A 78 -1.68 -8.76 4.01
N SER A 79 -1.06 -9.11 5.14
CA SER A 79 -0.56 -8.14 6.12
C SER A 79 0.49 -7.18 5.54
N PHE A 80 0.54 -5.98 6.11
CA PHE A 80 1.60 -5.02 5.85
C PHE A 80 2.82 -5.26 6.75
N TYR A 81 3.99 -4.96 6.18
CA TYR A 81 5.25 -4.87 6.89
C TYR A 81 5.90 -3.52 6.57
N LEU A 82 6.62 -2.98 7.53
CA LEU A 82 7.40 -1.75 7.38
C LEU A 82 8.88 -2.11 7.29
N ALA A 83 9.53 -1.70 6.21
CA ALA A 83 10.95 -1.88 5.97
C ALA A 83 11.68 -0.55 6.21
N ASP A 84 12.49 -0.48 7.25
CA ASP A 84 13.31 0.69 7.61
C ASP A 84 14.70 0.57 6.97
N LYS A 85 15.09 1.54 6.13
CA LYS A 85 16.33 1.46 5.35
C LYS A 85 17.58 1.72 6.18
N ALA A 86 17.48 2.56 7.22
CA ALA A 86 18.62 2.95 8.04
C ALA A 86 19.10 1.78 8.90
N SER A 87 18.16 1.13 9.58
CA SER A 87 18.42 -0.04 10.44
C SER A 87 18.44 -1.36 9.67
N LYS A 88 18.01 -1.35 8.40
CA LYS A 88 17.75 -2.53 7.56
C LYS A 88 16.88 -3.55 8.29
N THR A 89 15.77 -3.08 8.87
CA THR A 89 14.85 -3.96 9.59
C THR A 89 13.49 -4.04 8.91
N VAL A 90 12.87 -5.22 8.97
CA VAL A 90 11.49 -5.43 8.54
C VAL A 90 10.64 -5.79 9.75
N ARG A 91 9.56 -5.03 9.97
CA ARG A 91 8.61 -5.19 11.07
C ARG A 91 7.22 -5.52 10.54
N HIS A 92 6.55 -6.50 11.13
CA HIS A 92 5.15 -6.79 10.86
C HIS A 92 4.25 -5.72 11.50
N LEU A 93 3.36 -5.12 10.70
CA LEU A 93 2.36 -4.19 11.20
C LEU A 93 1.15 -4.98 11.70
N LYS A 94 1.04 -5.13 13.02
CA LYS A 94 -0.06 -5.83 13.70
C LYS A 94 -1.34 -5.00 13.72
N ILE A 95 -1.84 -4.64 12.54
CA ILE A 95 -3.07 -3.86 12.33
C ILE A 95 -4.24 -4.83 12.27
N LYS A 96 -5.32 -4.53 13.00
CA LYS A 96 -6.58 -5.27 12.97
C LYS A 96 -7.62 -4.41 12.24
N PRO A 97 -7.97 -4.73 10.99
CA PRO A 97 -9.02 -4.02 10.26
C PRO A 97 -10.38 -4.28 10.89
N GLU A 98 -11.31 -3.34 10.73
CA GLU A 98 -12.69 -3.43 11.22
C GLU A 98 -13.41 -4.67 10.69
N SER A 99 -13.19 -5.01 9.41
CA SER A 99 -13.77 -6.21 8.80
C SER A 99 -13.10 -7.51 9.24
N GLY A 100 -11.94 -7.45 9.90
CA GLY A 100 -11.09 -8.60 10.21
C GLY A 100 -10.23 -9.09 9.04
N TYR A 101 -10.35 -8.49 7.85
CA TYR A 101 -9.60 -8.91 6.66
C TYR A 101 -8.56 -7.88 6.24
N SER A 102 -7.29 -8.28 6.16
CA SER A 102 -6.19 -7.42 5.72
C SER A 102 -6.36 -6.86 4.30
N SER A 103 -7.26 -7.44 3.50
CA SER A 103 -7.60 -6.93 2.16
C SER A 103 -8.20 -5.53 2.19
N ASP A 104 -8.89 -5.15 3.27
CA ASP A 104 -9.46 -3.81 3.45
C ASP A 104 -8.41 -2.74 3.74
N LEU A 105 -7.19 -3.16 4.07
CA LEU A 105 -6.10 -2.22 4.26
C LEU A 105 -5.57 -1.73 2.90
N THR A 106 -5.32 -0.44 2.82
CA THR A 106 -4.57 0.20 1.74
C THR A 106 -3.51 1.11 2.34
N SER A 107 -2.67 1.71 1.50
CA SER A 107 -1.67 2.67 1.94
C SER A 107 -1.62 3.90 1.06
N VAL A 108 -1.08 4.96 1.63
CA VAL A 108 -0.78 6.21 0.93
C VAL A 108 0.60 6.69 1.29
N TYR A 109 1.31 7.22 0.30
CA TYR A 109 2.50 8.02 0.48
C TYR A 109 2.20 9.50 0.26
N GLN A 110 2.46 10.31 1.29
CA GLN A 110 2.43 11.77 1.24
C GLN A 110 3.87 12.29 1.23
N GLY A 111 4.42 12.51 0.04
CA GLY A 111 5.77 13.03 -0.15
C GLY A 111 5.87 14.56 -0.13
N GLU A 112 4.78 15.27 -0.45
CA GLU A 112 4.72 16.74 -0.41
C GLU A 112 4.28 17.23 0.98
N ASP A 113 4.95 18.25 1.52
CA ASP A 113 4.52 18.85 2.79
C ASP A 113 3.39 19.85 2.57
N ASN A 114 2.17 19.44 2.89
CA ASN A 114 0.98 20.28 2.85
C ASN A 114 0.68 20.94 4.22
N GLY A 115 1.72 21.19 5.03
CA GLY A 115 1.60 21.70 6.40
C GLY A 115 1.26 20.61 7.43
N LYS A 116 1.29 19.33 7.02
CA LYS A 116 1.03 18.15 7.85
C LYS A 116 2.23 17.20 7.93
N GLY A 117 3.35 17.58 7.32
CA GLY A 117 4.52 16.73 7.17
C GLY A 117 4.33 15.64 6.12
N CYS A 118 5.39 14.85 5.95
CA CYS A 118 5.48 13.81 4.94
C CYS A 118 5.52 12.44 5.60
N PHE A 119 4.76 11.49 5.07
CA PHE A 119 4.52 10.23 5.74
C PHE A 119 4.06 9.12 4.79
N LEU A 120 4.24 7.89 5.25
CA LEU A 120 3.50 6.72 4.78
C LEU A 120 2.36 6.46 5.77
N ALA A 121 1.16 6.22 5.29
CA ALA A 121 0.03 5.83 6.14
C ALA A 121 -0.61 4.54 5.63
N VAL A 122 -1.12 3.75 6.58
CA VAL A 122 -2.00 2.61 6.30
C VAL A 122 -3.43 3.03 6.66
N ILE A 123 -4.35 2.80 5.74
CA ILE A 123 -5.75 3.16 5.85
C ILE A 123 -6.56 1.86 5.89
N ASP A 124 -7.47 1.76 6.85
CA ASP A 124 -8.53 0.77 6.82
C ASP A 124 -9.71 1.35 6.02
N GLY A 125 -9.98 0.76 4.86
CA GLY A 125 -11.09 1.17 4.00
C GLY A 125 -12.46 0.72 4.50
N LYS A 126 -12.52 -0.24 5.43
CA LYS A 126 -13.75 -0.81 6.02
C LYS A 126 -14.76 -1.32 4.99
N ALA A 127 -14.32 -1.62 3.77
CA ALA A 127 -15.20 -1.89 2.64
C ALA A 127 -16.03 -3.16 2.83
N LEU A 128 -15.42 -4.23 3.37
CA LEU A 128 -16.14 -5.48 3.64
C LEU A 128 -17.11 -5.33 4.82
N ALA A 129 -16.73 -4.57 5.85
CA ALA A 129 -17.61 -4.27 6.99
C ALA A 129 -18.83 -3.44 6.55
N LEU A 130 -18.60 -2.42 5.71
CA LEU A 130 -19.66 -1.62 5.11
C LEU A 130 -20.60 -2.48 4.25
N ASN A 131 -20.05 -3.28 3.34
CA ASN A 131 -20.84 -4.14 2.46
C ASN A 131 -21.74 -5.10 3.26
N LYS A 132 -21.20 -5.73 4.31
CA LYS A 132 -21.99 -6.58 5.20
C LYS A 132 -23.14 -5.82 5.86
N ALA A 133 -22.87 -4.65 6.43
CA ALA A 133 -23.87 -3.85 7.11
C ALA A 133 -24.96 -3.34 6.15
N GLU A 134 -24.60 -2.93 4.92
CA GLU A 134 -25.57 -2.58 3.87
C GLU A 134 -26.41 -3.80 3.46
N GLY A 135 -25.79 -4.98 3.36
CA GLY A 135 -26.46 -6.25 3.11
C GLY A 135 -27.51 -6.59 4.16
N ASP A 136 -27.18 -6.47 5.46
CA ASP A 136 -28.09 -6.77 6.57
C ASP A 136 -29.33 -5.84 6.58
N ILE A 137 -29.18 -4.59 6.11
CA ILE A 137 -30.29 -3.64 5.94
C ILE A 137 -31.15 -4.03 4.74
N THR A 138 -30.52 -4.23 3.58
CA THR A 138 -31.20 -4.42 2.29
C THR A 138 -31.85 -5.80 2.15
N ALA A 139 -31.29 -6.83 2.78
CA ALA A 139 -31.81 -8.20 2.75
C ALA A 139 -32.84 -8.49 3.86
N SER A 140 -33.24 -7.49 4.65
CA SER A 140 -34.17 -7.66 5.77
C SER A 140 -35.59 -8.01 5.32
N PHE A 141 -36.24 -8.95 6.04
CA PHE A 141 -37.65 -9.27 5.85
C PHE A 141 -38.40 -9.30 7.19
N PRO A 142 -39.48 -8.50 7.37
CA PRO A 142 -40.03 -7.56 6.40
C PRO A 142 -39.07 -6.40 6.10
N PRO A 143 -39.24 -5.70 4.95
CA PRO A 143 -38.40 -4.55 4.61
C PRO A 143 -38.39 -3.50 5.72
N ARG A 144 -37.21 -2.98 6.04
CA ARG A 144 -37.06 -1.92 7.06
C ARG A 144 -37.71 -0.61 6.59
N PRO A 145 -38.59 0.01 7.39
CA PRO A 145 -39.30 1.22 7.00
C PRO A 145 -38.37 2.44 6.78
N ASN A 146 -37.21 2.49 7.43
CA ASN A 146 -36.25 3.60 7.34
C ASN A 146 -34.92 3.19 6.66
N ALA A 147 -34.94 2.19 5.79
CA ALA A 147 -33.72 1.61 5.18
C ALA A 147 -32.78 2.67 4.57
N ALA A 148 -33.30 3.69 3.89
CA ALA A 148 -32.48 4.75 3.29
C ALA A 148 -31.71 5.58 4.33
N GLN A 149 -32.33 5.88 5.47
CA GLN A 149 -31.67 6.62 6.56
C GLN A 149 -30.62 5.75 7.27
N GLU A 150 -30.94 4.47 7.51
CA GLU A 150 -30.01 3.51 8.09
C GLU A 150 -28.77 3.30 7.20
N LEU A 151 -28.95 3.20 5.87
CA LEU A 151 -27.83 3.10 4.92
C LEU A 151 -26.92 4.33 4.97
N ALA A 152 -27.49 5.54 5.07
CA ALA A 152 -26.69 6.75 5.19
C ALA A 152 -25.88 6.77 6.49
N GLN A 153 -26.47 6.34 7.61
CA GLN A 153 -25.78 6.24 8.90
C GLN A 153 -24.65 5.21 8.87
N VAL A 154 -24.88 4.04 8.27
CA VAL A 154 -23.87 2.99 8.13
C VAL A 154 -22.71 3.44 7.26
N ARG A 155 -22.97 4.13 6.14
CA ARG A 155 -21.90 4.72 5.30
C ARG A 155 -21.05 5.74 6.04
N GLU A 156 -21.67 6.53 6.91
CA GLU A 156 -20.96 7.48 7.77
C GLU A 156 -20.11 6.75 8.82
N GLN A 157 -20.65 5.71 9.44
CA GLN A 157 -19.98 4.90 10.45
C GLN A 157 -18.73 4.19 9.89
N PHE A 158 -18.81 3.63 8.69
CA PHE A 158 -17.72 2.87 8.07
C PHE A 158 -16.87 3.70 7.11
N LYS A 159 -16.71 5.00 7.38
CA LYS A 159 -15.73 5.83 6.65
C LYS A 159 -14.30 5.30 6.83
N PRO A 160 -13.47 5.39 5.77
CA PRO A 160 -12.07 4.99 5.85
C PRO A 160 -11.30 5.73 6.95
N GLU A 161 -10.40 5.03 7.62
CA GLU A 161 -9.67 5.54 8.77
C GLU A 161 -8.17 5.26 8.64
N VAL A 162 -7.35 6.24 9.03
CA VAL A 162 -5.90 6.06 9.12
C VAL A 162 -5.57 5.27 10.38
N VAL A 163 -5.08 4.05 10.20
CA VAL A 163 -4.80 3.11 11.29
C VAL A 163 -3.31 3.03 11.65
N ALA A 164 -2.43 3.55 10.79
CA ALA A 164 -1.01 3.74 11.10
C ALA A 164 -0.41 4.88 10.28
N VAL A 165 0.52 5.63 10.88
CA VAL A 165 1.29 6.70 10.23
C VAL A 165 2.77 6.53 10.55
N PHE A 166 3.60 6.66 9.53
CA PHE A 166 5.05 6.55 9.62
C PHE A 166 5.69 7.80 8.99
N PRO A 167 6.33 8.67 9.79
CA PRO A 167 6.98 9.86 9.27
C PRO A 167 8.08 9.53 8.25
N ASP A 168 8.16 10.28 7.16
CA ASP A 168 9.13 10.09 6.10
C ASP A 168 9.83 11.42 5.73
N ASN A 169 10.73 11.37 4.74
CA ASN A 169 11.32 12.54 4.13
C ASN A 169 10.32 13.19 3.16
N CYS A 170 10.30 14.53 3.21
CA CYS A 170 9.63 15.32 2.21
C CYS A 170 10.44 15.36 0.91
N VAL A 171 9.71 15.36 -0.20
CA VAL A 171 10.25 15.35 -1.57
C VAL A 171 10.04 16.72 -2.17
N ASN A 172 10.99 17.20 -2.97
CA ASN A 172 10.74 18.37 -3.79
C ASN A 172 10.08 17.96 -5.13
N LYS A 173 9.28 18.85 -5.71
CA LYS A 173 8.53 18.57 -6.96
C LYS A 173 9.41 18.17 -8.16
N GLN A 174 10.69 18.56 -8.18
CA GLN A 174 11.61 18.20 -9.26
C GLN A 174 12.03 16.72 -9.18
N GLN A 175 12.21 16.18 -7.98
CA GLN A 175 12.60 14.78 -7.78
C GLN A 175 11.47 13.82 -8.19
N GLU A 176 10.23 14.17 -7.88
CA GLU A 176 9.06 13.39 -8.30
C GLU A 176 8.84 13.47 -9.82
N ALA A 177 8.92 14.67 -10.40
CA ALA A 177 8.79 14.87 -11.84
C ALA A 177 9.88 14.12 -12.63
N ALA A 178 11.13 14.13 -12.15
CA ALA A 178 12.23 13.41 -12.79
C ALA A 178 12.00 11.88 -12.79
N MET A 179 11.42 11.32 -11.73
CA MET A 179 11.11 9.89 -11.65
C MET A 179 9.90 9.50 -12.49
N ASN A 180 8.84 10.32 -12.52
CA ASN A 180 7.70 10.10 -13.42
C ASN A 180 8.13 10.19 -14.89
N ALA A 181 9.02 11.13 -15.23
CA ALA A 181 9.62 11.21 -16.55
C ALA A 181 10.48 9.98 -16.89
N LYS A 182 11.29 9.50 -15.93
CA LYS A 182 12.08 8.27 -16.10
C LYS A 182 11.19 7.04 -16.31
N ARG A 183 10.15 6.87 -15.50
CA ARG A 183 9.17 5.78 -15.63
C ARG A 183 8.48 5.80 -16.99
N SER A 184 8.03 6.97 -17.43
CA SER A 184 7.42 7.15 -18.76
C SER A 184 8.40 6.83 -19.90
N SER A 185 9.68 7.19 -19.73
CA SER A 185 10.74 6.85 -20.69
C SER A 185 10.96 5.34 -20.76
N ASP A 186 11.13 4.68 -19.62
CA ASP A 186 11.37 3.23 -19.55
C ASP A 186 10.18 2.44 -20.15
N GLU A 187 8.95 2.90 -19.93
CA GLU A 187 7.74 2.31 -20.50
C GLU A 187 7.66 2.47 -22.02
N ARG A 188 8.01 3.65 -22.55
CA ARG A 188 8.13 3.86 -24.00
C ARG A 188 9.19 2.95 -24.62
N THR A 189 10.34 2.79 -23.96
CA THR A 189 11.39 1.88 -24.43
C THR A 189 10.92 0.43 -24.45
N LEU A 190 10.19 -0.01 -23.41
CA LEU A 190 9.61 -1.35 -23.37
C LEU A 190 8.59 -1.57 -24.50
N GLN A 191 7.68 -0.62 -24.72
CA GLN A 191 6.69 -0.70 -25.80
C GLN A 191 7.36 -0.79 -27.19
N GLN A 192 8.40 0.01 -27.42
CA GLN A 192 9.17 -0.06 -28.67
C GLN A 192 9.87 -1.42 -28.84
N TRP A 193 10.41 -1.99 -27.76
CA TRP A 193 11.03 -3.31 -27.80
C TRP A 193 10.00 -4.40 -28.13
N VAL A 194 8.84 -4.40 -27.46
CA VAL A 194 7.75 -5.37 -27.72
C VAL A 194 7.25 -5.27 -29.15
N ALA A 195 7.07 -4.05 -29.68
CA ALA A 195 6.65 -3.83 -31.06
C ALA A 195 7.65 -4.40 -32.06
N LYS A 196 8.96 -4.17 -31.83
CA LYS A 196 10.03 -4.74 -32.67
C LYS A 196 10.06 -6.26 -32.64
N GLU A 197 9.96 -6.86 -31.45
CA GLU A 197 10.03 -8.32 -31.33
C GLU A 197 8.77 -9.00 -31.91
N SER A 198 7.60 -8.36 -31.77
CA SER A 198 6.35 -8.82 -32.38
C SER A 198 6.41 -8.74 -33.91
N LEU A 199 6.95 -7.65 -34.48
CA LEU A 199 7.14 -7.51 -35.92
C LEU A 199 8.13 -8.55 -36.46
N LYS A 200 9.23 -8.79 -35.75
CA LYS A 200 10.23 -9.81 -36.10
C LYS A 200 9.64 -11.21 -36.12
N GLU A 201 8.78 -11.54 -35.15
CA GLU A 201 8.09 -12.83 -35.11
C GLU A 201 7.01 -12.94 -36.20
N LEU A 202 6.30 -11.85 -36.50
CA LEU A 202 5.35 -11.80 -37.62
C LEU A 202 6.06 -12.03 -38.96
N CYS A 203 7.18 -11.33 -39.19
CA CYS A 203 8.09 -11.54 -40.33
C CYS A 203 8.52 -13.00 -40.44
N ARG A 204 8.95 -13.61 -39.33
CA ARG A 204 9.39 -15.02 -39.30
C ARG A 204 8.25 -15.98 -39.70
N ARG A 205 7.02 -15.70 -39.28
CA ARG A 205 5.86 -16.58 -39.52
C ARG A 205 5.20 -16.39 -40.87
N THR A 206 5.16 -15.16 -41.38
CA THR A 206 4.33 -14.78 -42.53
C THR A 206 5.13 -14.26 -43.71
N GLY A 207 6.42 -13.98 -43.54
CA GLY A 207 7.27 -13.36 -44.56
C GLY A 207 6.97 -11.88 -44.82
N ASN A 208 5.98 -11.31 -44.13
CA ASN A 208 5.57 -9.93 -44.30
C ASN A 208 6.36 -9.03 -43.34
N CYS A 209 7.31 -8.30 -43.92
CA CYS A 209 8.10 -7.22 -43.34
C CYS A 209 7.87 -5.98 -44.20
#